data_AF-A0A2I0PL11-F1
#
_entry.id   AF-A0A2I0PL11-F1
#
_cell.length_a   1.000
_cell.length_b   1.000
_cell.length_c   1.000
_cell.angle_alpha   90.00
_cell.angle_beta   90.00
_cell.angle_gamma   90.00
#
_symmetry.space_group_name_H-M   'P 1'
#
loop_
_entity.id
_entity.type
_entity.pdbx_description
1 polymer ?
#
loop_
_entity_poly.entity_id
_entity_poly.type
_entity_poly.pdbx_seq_one_letter_code
_entity_poly.pdbx_strand_id
1 'polypeptide(L)'
;MKKCEGMEDSSVMGACRVMLELMDKEKVKIEDEKGQTYLGMAENLKPADVSKVLQLALKVRESGDIKDPELKNAASRIIRAIEMS
;
A
#
# COMPACT_ATOMS: atom_id res chain seq x y z
N MET A 1 1.69 -14.36 -2.49
CA MET A 1 0.43 -13.57 -2.45
C MET A 1 -0.72 -14.27 -1.72
N LYS A 2 -0.81 -15.61 -1.68
CA LYS A 2 -1.85 -16.32 -0.90
C LYS A 2 -2.04 -15.89 0.56
N LYS A 3 -0.98 -15.43 1.24
CA LYS A 3 -1.07 -14.89 2.62
C LYS A 3 -1.95 -13.64 2.74
N CYS A 4 -2.12 -12.87 1.67
CA CYS A 4 -2.88 -11.62 1.69
C CYS A 4 -4.36 -11.82 1.33
N GLU A 5 -4.74 -12.98 0.78
CA GLU A 5 -6.10 -13.27 0.35
C GLU A 5 -6.99 -13.47 1.57
N GLY A 6 -7.84 -12.47 1.90
CA GLY A 6 -8.75 -12.53 3.05
C GLY A 6 -8.13 -12.06 4.37
N MET A 7 -7.06 -11.28 4.33
CA MET A 7 -6.42 -10.73 5.53
C MET A 7 -7.28 -9.59 6.13
N GLU A 8 -8.00 -9.90 7.21
CA GLU A 8 -8.84 -8.96 7.96
C GLU A 8 -8.10 -8.30 9.14
N ASP A 9 -6.80 -8.55 9.29
CA ASP A 9 -6.00 -7.96 10.37
C ASP A 9 -6.07 -6.42 10.30
N SER A 10 -6.64 -5.83 11.35
CA SER A 10 -6.89 -4.40 11.44
C SER A 10 -5.60 -3.57 11.40
N SER A 11 -4.47 -4.15 11.82
CA SER A 11 -3.15 -3.52 11.74
C SER A 11 -2.62 -3.47 10.31
N VAL A 12 -2.82 -4.54 9.53
CA VAL A 12 -2.42 -4.59 8.12
C VAL A 12 -3.29 -3.68 7.28
N MET A 13 -4.61 -3.73 7.49
CA MET A 13 -5.57 -2.85 6.80
C MET A 13 -5.32 -1.38 7.14
N GLY A 14 -5.02 -1.05 8.40
CA GLY A 14 -4.64 0.29 8.82
C GLY A 14 -3.36 0.78 8.15
N ALA A 15 -2.32 -0.07 8.09
CA ALA A 15 -1.07 0.26 7.39
C ALA A 15 -1.29 0.50 5.89
N CYS A 16 -2.15 -0.30 5.24
CA CYS A 16 -2.53 -0.12 3.84
C CYS A 16 -3.20 1.23 3.58
N ARG A 17 -4.14 1.65 4.43
CA ARG A 17 -4.80 2.97 4.29
C ARG A 17 -3.82 4.12 4.39
N VAL A 18 -2.96 4.09 5.42
CA VAL A 18 -1.95 5.15 5.63
C VAL A 18 -1.04 5.31 4.41
N MET A 19 -0.58 4.20 3.83
CA MET A 19 0.27 4.29 2.64
C MET A 19 -0.49 4.88 1.44
N LEU A 20 -1.73 4.46 1.20
CA LEU A 20 -2.54 4.97 0.09
C LEU A 20 -2.83 6.49 0.23
N GLU A 21 -3.12 6.96 1.44
CA GLU A 21 -3.28 8.39 1.73
C GLU A 21 -1.99 9.18 1.47
N LEU A 22 -0.83 8.63 1.86
CA LEU A 22 0.46 9.26 1.58
C LEU A 22 0.76 9.31 0.09
N MET A 23 0.49 8.23 -0.66
CA MET A 23 0.67 8.21 -2.11
C MET A 23 -0.18 9.27 -2.82
N ASP A 24 -1.41 9.49 -2.36
CA ASP A 24 -2.31 10.52 -2.89
C ASP A 24 -1.78 11.93 -2.58
N LYS A 25 -1.42 12.18 -1.31
CA LYS A 25 -0.85 13.44 -0.83
C LYS A 25 0.41 13.84 -1.60
N GLU A 26 1.29 12.88 -1.84
CA GLU A 26 2.55 13.07 -2.57
C GLU A 26 2.38 13.07 -4.09
N LYS A 27 1.17 12.80 -4.59
CA LYS A 27 0.85 12.66 -6.02
C LYS A 27 1.78 11.67 -6.72
N VAL A 28 2.16 10.61 -6.01
CA VAL A 28 2.95 9.52 -6.60
C VAL A 28 2.18 8.98 -7.79
N LYS A 29 2.87 8.65 -8.87
CA LYS A 29 2.26 7.99 -10.03
C LYS A 29 3.03 6.73 -10.29
N ILE A 30 2.44 5.59 -9.93
CA ILE A 30 2.92 4.28 -10.36
C ILE A 30 2.05 3.89 -11.55
N GLU A 31 2.67 3.67 -12.72
CA GLU A 31 2.03 3.62 -14.06
C GLU A 31 0.98 2.51 -14.29
N ASP A 32 0.49 1.83 -13.26
CA ASP A 32 -0.29 0.59 -13.40
C ASP A 32 -1.79 0.67 -13.12
N GLU A 33 -2.37 1.83 -12.80
CA GLU A 33 -3.79 1.89 -12.43
C GLU A 33 -4.62 2.84 -13.28
N LYS A 34 -5.33 2.25 -14.26
CA LYS A 34 -6.39 2.92 -15.00
C LYS A 34 -7.59 3.18 -14.08
N GLY A 35 -7.77 4.44 -13.68
CA GLY A 35 -9.08 4.99 -13.31
C GLY A 35 -9.47 5.03 -11.83
N GLN A 36 -8.61 4.63 -10.89
CA GLN A 36 -8.89 4.74 -9.45
C GLN A 36 -7.80 5.58 -8.77
N THR A 37 -8.21 6.49 -7.87
CA THR A 37 -7.28 7.29 -7.05
C THR A 37 -6.84 6.51 -5.82
N TYR A 38 -5.65 6.78 -5.30
CA TYR A 38 -5.18 6.13 -4.07
C TYR A 38 -6.06 6.48 -2.87
N LEU A 39 -6.57 7.71 -2.79
CA LEU A 39 -7.57 8.09 -1.79
C LEU A 39 -8.85 7.23 -1.90
N GLY A 40 -9.36 7.03 -3.12
CA GLY A 40 -10.55 6.20 -3.34
C GLY A 40 -10.32 4.73 -3.01
N MET A 41 -9.08 4.23 -3.15
CA MET A 41 -8.69 2.91 -2.67
C MET A 41 -8.65 2.84 -1.14
N ALA A 42 -8.15 3.88 -0.45
CA ALA A 42 -8.07 3.92 1.01
C ALA A 42 -9.46 3.90 1.65
N GLU A 43 -10.38 4.72 1.12
CA GLU A 43 -11.76 4.84 1.60
C GLU A 43 -12.56 3.54 1.41
N ASN A 44 -12.27 2.79 0.35
CA ASN A 44 -13.01 1.59 -0.03
C ASN A 44 -12.21 0.29 0.14
N LEU A 45 -11.15 0.33 0.96
CA LEU A 45 -10.20 -0.77 1.11
C LEU A 45 -10.89 -2.03 1.64
N LYS A 46 -10.77 -3.15 0.90
CA LYS A 46 -11.23 -4.48 1.31
C LYS A 46 -10.05 -5.42 1.54
N PRO A 47 -10.22 -6.52 2.31
CA PRO A 47 -9.18 -7.53 2.50
C PRO A 47 -8.59 -8.06 1.18
N ALA A 48 -9.40 -8.19 0.12
CA ALA A 48 -8.93 -8.62 -1.19
C ALA A 48 -7.91 -7.65 -1.83
N ASP A 49 -7.99 -6.36 -1.49
CA ASP A 49 -7.12 -5.31 -2.03
C ASP A 49 -5.74 -5.28 -1.36
N VAL A 50 -5.56 -5.96 -0.21
CA VAL A 50 -4.27 -6.00 0.52
C VAL A 50 -3.14 -6.50 -0.36
N SER A 51 -3.40 -7.52 -1.18
CA SER A 51 -2.42 -8.06 -2.13
C SER A 51 -1.95 -7.01 -3.14
N LYS A 52 -2.86 -6.16 -3.61
CA LYS A 52 -2.60 -5.08 -4.56
C LYS A 52 -1.83 -3.94 -3.89
N VAL A 53 -2.23 -3.55 -2.68
CA VAL A 53 -1.51 -2.53 -1.90
C VAL A 53 -0.09 -2.99 -1.54
N LEU A 54 0.11 -4.27 -1.25
CA LEU A 54 1.46 -4.83 -1.05
C LEU A 54 2.33 -4.72 -2.32
N GLN A 55 1.76 -4.95 -3.51
CA GLN A 55 2.51 -4.74 -4.76
C GLN A 55 2.91 -3.27 -4.93
N LEU A 56 2.02 -2.33 -4.61
CA LEU A 56 2.36 -0.90 -4.58
C LEU A 56 3.47 -0.62 -3.56
N ALA A 57 3.41 -1.21 -2.37
CA ALA A 57 4.43 -1.07 -1.33
C ALA A 57 5.81 -1.56 -1.81
N LEU A 58 5.87 -2.70 -2.51
CA LEU A 58 7.12 -3.20 -3.09
C LEU A 58 7.68 -2.23 -4.14
N LYS A 59 6.83 -1.74 -5.06
CA LYS A 59 7.25 -0.76 -6.07
C LYS A 59 7.74 0.54 -5.44
N VAL A 60 7.04 1.04 -4.42
CA VAL A 60 7.48 2.21 -3.64
C VAL A 60 8.84 1.96 -3.00
N ARG A 61 9.03 0.81 -2.34
CA ARG A 61 10.30 0.48 -1.66
C ARG A 61 11.46 0.40 -2.65
N GLU A 62 11.24 -0.20 -3.80
CA GLU A 62 12.27 -0.49 -4.82
C GLU A 62 12.51 0.67 -5.80
N SER A 63 11.57 1.63 -5.91
CA SER A 63 11.71 2.80 -6.77
C SER A 63 12.89 3.69 -6.35
N GLY A 64 13.79 4.02 -7.28
CA GLY A 64 14.85 5.01 -7.06
C GLY A 64 14.36 6.46 -7.11
N ASP A 65 13.18 6.69 -7.69
CA ASP A 65 12.62 8.01 -7.93
C ASP A 65 11.81 8.54 -6.76
N ILE A 66 11.15 7.64 -6.02
CA ILE A 66 10.43 7.97 -4.78
C ILE A 66 11.47 8.11 -3.67
N LYS A 67 11.70 9.33 -3.21
CA LYS A 67 12.68 9.63 -2.15
C LYS A 67 12.05 9.97 -0.81
N ASP A 68 10.74 10.12 -0.76
CA ASP A 68 10.06 10.50 0.47
C ASP A 68 10.22 9.40 1.55
N PRO A 69 10.86 9.73 2.68
CA PRO A 69 11.13 8.75 3.72
C PRO A 69 9.86 8.28 4.42
N GLU A 70 8.82 9.10 4.52
CA GLU A 70 7.56 8.73 5.18
C GLU A 70 6.85 7.63 4.39
N LEU A 71 6.75 7.80 3.08
CA LEU A 71 6.16 6.85 2.15
C LEU A 71 6.99 5.56 2.05
N LYS A 72 8.32 5.65 2.01
CA LYS A 72 9.22 4.48 2.08
C LYS A 72 9.05 3.69 3.38
N ASN A 73 8.87 4.38 4.50
CA ASN A 73 8.62 3.77 5.79
C ASN A 73 7.23 3.12 5.85
N ALA A 74 6.20 3.77 5.31
CA ALA A 74 4.85 3.21 5.22
C ALA A 74 4.83 1.91 4.41
N ALA A 75 5.49 1.89 3.25
CA ALA A 75 5.65 0.68 2.46
C ALA A 75 6.36 -0.44 3.23
N SER A 76 7.44 -0.12 3.94
CA SER A 76 8.19 -1.09 4.74
C SER A 76 7.37 -1.68 5.90
N ARG A 77 6.49 -0.86 6.50
CA ARG A 77 5.57 -1.32 7.57
C ARG A 77 4.56 -2.34 7.05
N ILE A 78 3.97 -2.13 5.87
CA ILE A 78 3.03 -3.07 5.25
C ILE A 78 3.72 -4.42 5.00
N ILE A 79 4.92 -4.38 4.39
CA ILE A 79 5.68 -5.59 4.07
C ILE A 79 5.97 -6.40 5.33
N ARG A 80 6.44 -5.76 6.41
CA ARG A 80 6.71 -6.42 7.69
C ARG A 80 5.45 -6.96 8.36
N ALA A 81 4.36 -6.18 8.34
CA ALA A 81 3.10 -6.61 8.95
C ALA A 81 2.61 -7.92 8.31
N ILE A 82 2.70 -8.03 6.98
CA ILE A 82 2.31 -9.23 6.23
C ILE A 82 3.29 -10.40 6.42
N GLU A 83 4.58 -10.13 6.62
CA GLU A 83 5.57 -11.18 6.93
C GLU A 83 5.36 -11.79 8.32
N MET A 84 4.92 -10.98 9.29
CA MET A 84 4.66 -11.39 10.68
C MET A 84 3.25 -11.94 10.93
N SER A 85 2.33 -11.80 9.97
CA SER A 85 1.01 -12.46 9.95
C SER A 85 1.05 -13.87 9.34
#